data_AF-A0A7W1G4J2-F1
#
_entry.id   AF-A0A7W1G4J2-F1
#
_cell.length_a   1.000
_cell.length_b   1.000
_cell.length_c   1.000
_cell.angle_alpha   90.00
_cell.angle_beta   90.00
_cell.angle_gamma   90.00
#
_symmetry.space_group_name_H-M   'P 1'
#
loop_
_entity.id
_entity.type
_entity.pdbx_description
1 polymer ?
#
loop_
_entity_poly.entity_id
_entity_poly.type
_entity_poly.pdbx_seq_one_letter_code
_entity_poly.pdbx_strand_id
1 'polypeptide(L)'
;DHVQVLAELPRLYARADADCRTRIVAQYSRHVAALARRADHDGDGSVLTHYVEAHHTALSDDTLANLPVAEALLVLGRFDEVLTRFPTDNGSVAGALSYEGRLQEVVDRFPSQPTIVIQALQEMGRSLEITERYPDVGEDSVPALLERGELAGANALDPKNSAVLYAMGRIDDLASMTPPNLSALIVLNRTDEVPEQGRDYYMFLLATGQYQRAYDLHGHDNYFGGYVRAALGLDCWIAGDHDRARALFAPDPIHEFRNGCPCDITYAMIPFLLELGGDRDAFPRIFTAFEDPKRRWMLAQKPWHIVSYHAGRLTDQQMLAQADKLFAESRLLFSRGVASERAGRPADALRDYRARLAMPMWKRGWPDPVLDRFVAWRIAQLGP
;
A
#
# COMPACT_ATOMS: atom_id res chain seq x y z
N ASP A 1 20.36 -1.72 26.63
CA ASP A 1 19.78 -0.48 27.18
C ASP A 1 20.01 0.66 26.20
N HIS A 2 18.98 1.09 25.47
CA HIS A 2 19.12 2.19 24.49
C HIS A 2 19.36 3.54 25.16
N VAL A 3 18.77 3.76 26.34
CA VAL A 3 18.84 5.02 27.07
C VAL A 3 20.29 5.32 27.46
N GLN A 4 20.97 4.33 28.05
CA GLN A 4 22.38 4.48 28.43
C GLN A 4 23.29 4.74 27.23
N VAL A 5 23.08 4.02 26.11
CA VAL A 5 23.89 4.20 24.89
C VAL A 5 23.73 5.61 24.33
N LEU A 6 22.49 6.11 24.24
CA LEU A 6 22.21 7.44 23.72
C LEU A 6 22.72 8.56 24.63
N ALA A 7 22.64 8.37 25.96
CA ALA A 7 23.17 9.33 26.93
C ALA A 7 24.70 9.47 26.85
N GLU A 8 25.42 8.37 26.56
CA GLU A 8 26.88 8.35 26.48
C GLU A 8 27.42 8.74 25.10
N LEU A 9 26.61 8.63 24.04
CA LEU A 9 27.03 8.85 22.65
C LEU A 9 27.71 10.22 22.43
N PRO A 10 27.18 11.37 22.88
CA PRO A 10 27.85 12.66 22.69
C PRO A 10 29.26 12.69 23.31
N ARG A 11 29.41 12.14 24.52
CA ARG A 11 30.68 12.11 25.25
C ARG A 11 31.69 11.20 24.57
N LEU A 12 31.26 10.02 24.12
CA LEU A 12 32.10 9.04 23.43
C LEU A 12 32.58 9.59 22.07
N TYR A 13 31.68 10.15 21.29
CA TYR A 13 32.00 10.70 19.97
C TYR A 13 32.95 11.91 20.04
N ALA A 14 32.71 12.83 20.98
CA ALA A 14 33.55 14.01 21.17
C ALA A 14 35.02 13.65 21.52
N ARG A 15 35.23 12.61 22.33
CA ARG A 15 36.56 12.15 22.79
C ARG A 15 37.26 11.16 21.87
N ALA A 16 36.53 10.58 20.92
CA ALA A 16 37.06 9.61 19.98
C ALA A 16 38.02 10.28 18.97
N ASP A 17 39.07 9.55 18.60
CA ASP A 17 39.87 9.87 17.40
C ASP A 17 39.08 9.59 16.11
N ALA A 18 39.66 9.93 14.96
CA ALA A 18 38.97 9.80 13.67
C ALA A 18 38.51 8.35 13.38
N ASP A 19 39.38 7.37 13.58
CA ASP A 19 39.07 5.96 13.35
C ASP A 19 37.94 5.47 14.28
N CYS A 20 37.99 5.86 15.56
CA CYS A 20 36.96 5.52 16.52
C CYS A 20 35.63 6.21 16.20
N ARG A 21 35.63 7.47 15.75
CA ARG A 21 34.42 8.18 15.28
C ARG A 21 33.75 7.46 14.11
N THR A 22 34.52 7.08 13.09
CA THR A 22 33.99 6.29 11.96
C THR A 22 33.35 4.99 12.41
N ARG A 23 33.96 4.28 13.37
CA ARG A 23 33.39 3.04 13.94
C ARG A 23 32.12 3.28 14.74
N ILE A 24 32.07 4.36 15.53
CA ILE A 24 30.87 4.77 16.28
C ILE A 24 29.74 5.04 15.31
N VAL A 25 29.97 5.83 14.25
CA VAL A 25 28.95 6.19 13.27
C VAL A 25 28.50 4.98 12.46
N ALA A 26 29.41 4.11 12.01
CA ALA A 26 29.03 2.87 11.35
C ALA A 26 28.15 1.96 12.23
N GLN A 27 28.44 1.88 13.54
CA GLN A 27 27.61 1.13 14.48
C GLN A 27 26.24 1.79 14.67
N TYR A 28 26.22 3.11 14.84
CA TYR A 28 25.01 3.91 14.95
C TYR A 28 24.11 3.73 13.71
N SER A 29 24.66 3.91 12.51
CA SER A 29 23.96 3.79 11.22
C SER A 29 23.31 2.41 11.04
N ARG A 30 24.05 1.33 11.32
CA ARG A 30 23.49 -0.04 11.27
C ARG A 30 22.34 -0.23 12.26
N HIS A 31 22.48 0.35 13.45
CA HIS A 31 21.48 0.23 14.50
C HIS A 31 20.21 1.02 14.17
N VAL A 32 20.34 2.25 13.65
CA VAL A 32 19.22 3.06 13.16
C VAL A 32 18.49 2.35 12.03
N ALA A 33 19.19 1.81 11.04
CA ALA A 33 18.55 1.07 9.95
C ALA A 33 17.79 -0.18 10.45
N ALA A 34 18.31 -0.87 11.46
CA ALA A 34 17.61 -2.01 12.09
C ALA A 34 16.37 -1.57 12.87
N LEU A 35 16.46 -0.47 13.62
CA LEU A 35 15.31 0.12 14.31
C LEU A 35 14.26 0.66 13.33
N ALA A 36 14.66 1.25 12.21
CA ALA A 36 13.76 1.74 11.18
C ALA A 36 12.93 0.59 10.58
N ARG A 37 13.58 -0.51 10.16
CA ARG A 37 12.85 -1.70 9.67
C ARG A 37 11.90 -2.29 10.72
N ARG A 38 12.30 -2.27 12.00
CA ARG A 38 11.44 -2.75 13.08
C ARG A 38 10.26 -1.81 13.32
N ALA A 39 10.49 -0.51 13.39
CA ALA A 39 9.42 0.48 13.54
C ALA A 39 8.45 0.43 12.35
N ASP A 40 8.96 0.13 11.16
CA ASP A 40 8.15 -0.02 9.96
C ASP A 40 7.23 -1.26 10.01
N HIS A 41 7.67 -2.32 10.69
CA HIS A 41 6.90 -3.56 10.87
C HIS A 41 6.00 -3.54 12.12
N ASP A 42 6.48 -3.00 13.22
CA ASP A 42 5.79 -3.02 14.52
C ASP A 42 4.89 -1.78 14.72
N GLY A 43 5.05 -0.73 13.91
CA GLY A 43 4.39 0.57 14.07
C GLY A 43 4.90 1.42 15.25
N ASP A 44 5.85 0.91 16.07
CA ASP A 44 6.43 1.64 17.20
C ASP A 44 7.74 2.34 16.83
N GLY A 45 7.65 3.66 16.60
CA GLY A 45 8.78 4.53 16.31
C GLY A 45 9.43 5.21 17.52
N SER A 46 9.03 4.88 18.76
CA SER A 46 9.45 5.63 19.96
C SER A 46 10.97 5.60 20.17
N VAL A 47 11.59 4.41 20.12
CA VAL A 47 13.05 4.26 20.24
C VAL A 47 13.76 4.93 19.07
N LEU A 48 13.24 4.79 17.85
CA LEU A 48 13.82 5.38 16.65
C LEU A 48 13.88 6.92 16.72
N THR A 49 12.85 7.53 17.30
CA THR A 49 12.78 8.99 17.55
C THR A 49 13.96 9.48 18.37
N HIS A 50 14.30 8.78 19.46
CA HIS A 50 15.45 9.15 20.30
C HIS A 50 16.79 9.02 19.58
N TYR A 51 16.93 8.05 18.67
CA TYR A 51 18.13 7.95 17.85
C TYR A 51 18.25 9.12 16.87
N VAL A 52 17.14 9.55 16.23
CA VAL A 52 17.11 10.72 15.35
C VAL A 52 17.49 12.01 16.11
N GLU A 53 17.02 12.18 17.35
CA GLU A 53 17.39 13.29 18.24
C GLU A 53 18.87 13.25 18.63
N ALA A 54 19.41 12.07 18.93
CA ALA A 54 20.82 11.89 19.24
C ALA A 54 21.73 12.22 18.04
N HIS A 55 21.30 11.91 16.81
CA HIS A 55 22.02 12.35 15.62
C HIS A 55 22.10 13.87 15.54
N HIS A 56 20.97 14.56 15.73
CA HIS A 56 20.93 16.02 15.67
C HIS A 56 21.87 16.68 16.70
N THR A 57 21.99 16.10 17.89
CA THR A 57 22.77 16.69 18.99
C THR A 57 24.24 16.31 18.98
N ALA A 58 24.59 15.10 18.53
CA ALA A 58 25.93 14.54 18.69
C ALA A 58 26.68 14.25 17.38
N LEU A 59 25.95 14.00 16.29
CA LEU A 59 26.51 13.46 15.04
C LEU A 59 26.16 14.31 13.82
N SER A 60 25.65 15.54 13.99
CA SER A 60 25.17 16.38 12.88
C SER A 60 26.22 16.69 11.81
N ASP A 61 27.50 16.65 12.18
CA ASP A 61 28.62 16.94 11.31
C ASP A 61 29.14 15.70 10.55
N ASP A 62 28.64 14.50 10.86
CA ASP A 62 29.07 13.24 10.23
C ASP A 62 28.10 12.78 9.14
N THR A 63 28.51 12.94 7.89
CA THR A 63 27.67 12.63 6.73
C THR A 63 27.36 11.14 6.56
N LEU A 64 28.13 10.23 7.20
CA LEU A 64 27.87 8.79 7.14
C LEU A 64 26.63 8.39 7.96
N ALA A 65 26.17 9.25 8.86
CA ALA A 65 24.93 9.05 9.62
C ALA A 65 23.68 9.58 8.91
N ASN A 66 23.83 10.42 7.88
CA ASN A 66 22.72 11.14 7.25
C ASN A 66 21.68 10.21 6.61
N LEU A 67 22.11 9.27 5.77
CA LEU A 67 21.18 8.40 5.02
C LEU A 67 20.28 7.56 5.96
N PRO A 68 20.81 6.79 6.94
CA PRO A 68 19.97 6.05 7.87
C PRO A 68 19.02 6.92 8.69
N VAL A 69 19.42 8.16 9.01
CA VAL A 69 18.57 9.10 9.74
C VAL A 69 17.47 9.66 8.85
N ALA A 70 17.77 9.94 7.58
CA ALA A 70 16.77 10.34 6.60
C ALA A 70 15.74 9.22 6.38
N GLU A 71 16.17 7.97 6.22
CA GLU A 71 15.29 6.79 6.15
C GLU A 71 14.44 6.66 7.43
N ALA A 72 15.03 6.84 8.61
CA ALA A 72 14.30 6.82 9.87
C ALA A 72 13.23 7.91 9.95
N LEU A 73 13.52 9.13 9.48
CA LEU A 73 12.53 10.21 9.42
C LEU A 73 11.38 9.89 8.47
N LEU A 74 11.63 9.21 7.34
CA LEU A 74 10.57 8.74 6.44
C LEU A 74 9.64 7.76 7.15
N VAL A 75 10.19 6.76 7.84
CA VAL A 75 9.40 5.78 8.64
C VAL A 75 8.60 6.47 9.75
N LEU A 76 9.13 7.53 10.35
CA LEU A 76 8.44 8.31 11.39
C LEU A 76 7.43 9.32 10.82
N GLY A 77 7.26 9.42 9.51
CA GLY A 77 6.37 10.42 8.88
C GLY A 77 6.86 11.87 9.00
N ARG A 78 8.14 12.10 9.31
CA ARG A 78 8.75 13.42 9.52
C ARG A 78 9.34 13.97 8.21
N PHE A 79 8.50 14.05 7.16
CA PHE A 79 8.92 14.35 5.79
C PHE A 79 9.56 15.74 5.63
N ASP A 80 8.96 16.78 6.24
CA ASP A 80 9.50 18.14 6.22
C ASP A 80 10.95 18.23 6.73
N GLU A 81 11.29 17.40 7.73
CA GLU A 81 12.65 17.34 8.25
C GLU A 81 13.62 16.69 7.28
N VAL A 82 13.19 15.68 6.51
CA VAL A 82 14.00 15.11 5.43
C VAL A 82 14.31 16.19 4.39
N LEU A 83 13.29 16.91 3.95
CA LEU A 83 13.42 17.97 2.93
C LEU A 83 14.33 19.11 3.40
N THR A 84 14.27 19.46 4.68
CA THR A 84 15.04 20.57 5.25
C THR A 84 16.46 20.18 5.61
N ARG A 85 16.67 19.01 6.23
CA ARG A 85 17.97 18.60 6.80
C ARG A 85 18.85 17.85 5.81
N PHE A 86 18.25 17.14 4.86
CA PHE A 86 18.96 16.31 3.90
C PHE A 86 18.64 16.69 2.43
N PRO A 87 18.71 17.98 2.05
CA PRO A 87 18.24 18.45 0.74
C PRO A 87 19.06 17.91 -0.45
N THR A 88 20.24 17.34 -0.19
CA THR A 88 21.14 16.74 -1.20
C THR A 88 21.01 15.22 -1.31
N ASP A 89 20.28 14.58 -0.40
CA ASP A 89 19.98 13.15 -0.48
C ASP A 89 18.78 12.94 -1.40
N ASN A 90 19.05 12.78 -2.70
CA ASN A 90 18.00 12.69 -3.70
C ASN A 90 17.01 11.55 -3.45
N GLY A 91 17.48 10.40 -2.95
CA GLY A 91 16.62 9.24 -2.68
C GLY A 91 15.65 9.55 -1.54
N SER A 92 16.17 10.07 -0.43
CA SER A 92 15.37 10.42 0.74
C SER A 92 14.41 11.59 0.46
N VAL A 93 14.86 12.61 -0.27
CA VAL A 93 14.02 13.73 -0.69
C VAL A 93 12.91 13.28 -1.65
N ALA A 94 13.22 12.43 -2.64
CA ALA A 94 12.21 11.87 -3.53
C ALA A 94 11.18 11.02 -2.77
N GLY A 95 11.65 10.22 -1.80
CA GLY A 95 10.80 9.49 -0.88
C GLY A 95 9.83 10.42 -0.14
N ALA A 96 10.35 11.43 0.55
CA ALA A 96 9.54 12.40 1.31
C ALA A 96 8.51 13.11 0.42
N LEU A 97 8.92 13.62 -0.75
CA LEU A 97 8.00 14.25 -1.71
C LEU A 97 6.91 13.28 -2.18
N SER A 98 7.25 12.01 -2.40
CA SER A 98 6.28 10.98 -2.80
C SER A 98 5.27 10.69 -1.70
N TYR A 99 5.70 10.60 -0.44
CA TYR A 99 4.81 10.44 0.72
C TYR A 99 3.86 11.63 0.90
N GLU A 100 4.30 12.84 0.59
CA GLU A 100 3.44 14.05 0.59
C GLU A 100 2.54 14.20 -0.65
N GLY A 101 2.58 13.25 -1.59
CA GLY A 101 1.84 13.31 -2.85
C GLY A 101 2.36 14.36 -3.84
N ARG A 102 3.59 14.86 -3.65
CA ARG A 102 4.28 15.85 -4.53
C ARG A 102 5.03 15.18 -5.68
N LEU A 103 4.41 14.17 -6.30
CA LEU A 103 5.04 13.33 -7.34
C LEU A 103 5.50 14.10 -8.58
N GLN A 104 4.78 15.17 -8.96
CA GLN A 104 5.20 16.02 -10.07
C GLN A 104 6.54 16.71 -9.79
N GLU A 105 6.76 17.17 -8.56
CA GLU A 105 8.03 17.79 -8.15
C GLU A 105 9.19 16.79 -8.19
N VAL A 106 8.92 15.50 -7.90
CA VAL A 106 9.91 14.43 -8.06
C VAL A 106 10.36 14.32 -9.52
N VAL A 107 9.41 14.29 -10.46
CA VAL A 107 9.71 14.22 -11.91
C VAL A 107 10.51 15.44 -12.38
N ASP A 108 10.14 16.64 -11.90
CA ASP A 108 10.78 17.90 -12.34
C ASP A 108 12.17 18.09 -11.72
N ARG A 109 12.36 17.67 -10.46
CA ARG A 109 13.61 17.87 -9.70
C ARG A 109 14.67 16.80 -10.00
N PHE A 110 14.28 15.59 -10.37
CA PHE A 110 15.21 14.46 -10.55
C PHE A 110 15.26 13.88 -11.97
N PRO A 111 15.29 14.69 -13.05
CA PRO A 111 15.18 14.18 -14.42
C PRO A 111 16.33 13.24 -14.84
N SER A 112 17.48 13.34 -14.17
CA SER A 112 18.66 12.50 -14.41
C SER A 112 18.67 11.18 -13.63
N GLN A 113 17.63 10.88 -12.85
CA GLN A 113 17.51 9.64 -12.06
C GLN A 113 16.30 8.81 -12.54
N PRO A 114 16.47 8.01 -13.60
CA PRO A 114 15.37 7.28 -14.25
C PRO A 114 14.53 6.46 -13.27
N THR A 115 15.14 5.71 -12.36
CA THR A 115 14.42 4.88 -11.38
C THR A 115 13.45 5.71 -10.52
N ILE A 116 13.88 6.87 -10.02
CA ILE A 116 13.06 7.78 -9.22
C ILE A 116 11.90 8.36 -10.07
N VAL A 117 12.20 8.80 -11.29
CA VAL A 117 11.20 9.39 -12.19
C VAL A 117 10.18 8.36 -12.65
N ILE A 118 10.62 7.14 -13.00
CA ILE A 118 9.76 6.04 -13.42
C ILE A 118 8.80 5.68 -12.29
N GLN A 119 9.29 5.51 -11.06
CA GLN A 119 8.43 5.25 -9.91
C GLN A 119 7.39 6.35 -9.72
N ALA A 120 7.79 7.62 -9.77
CA ALA A 120 6.86 8.74 -9.64
C ALA A 120 5.82 8.77 -10.77
N LEU A 121 6.22 8.49 -12.02
CA LEU A 121 5.31 8.40 -13.16
C LEU A 121 4.32 7.24 -13.01
N GLN A 122 4.77 6.07 -12.54
CA GLN A 122 3.90 4.92 -12.24
C GLN A 122 2.87 5.30 -11.17
N GLU A 123 3.33 5.89 -10.06
CA GLU A 123 2.43 6.32 -8.99
C GLU A 123 1.39 7.35 -9.46
N MET A 124 1.73 8.21 -10.43
CA MET A 124 0.78 9.14 -11.05
C MET A 124 -0.15 8.50 -12.11
N GLY A 125 0.09 7.24 -12.50
CA GLY A 125 -0.59 6.58 -13.61
C GLY A 125 -0.19 7.13 -14.99
N ARG A 126 1.02 7.67 -15.12
CA ARG A 126 1.56 8.29 -16.36
C ARG A 126 2.43 7.30 -17.14
N SER A 127 1.93 6.08 -17.26
CA SER A 127 2.66 4.93 -17.82
C SER A 127 3.00 5.04 -19.31
N LEU A 128 2.30 5.90 -20.08
CA LEU A 128 2.71 6.24 -21.45
C LEU A 128 4.04 7.02 -21.47
N GLU A 129 4.22 7.98 -20.57
CA GLU A 129 5.44 8.80 -20.53
C GLU A 129 6.67 8.01 -20.15
N ILE A 130 6.51 6.92 -19.39
CA ILE A 130 7.61 6.00 -19.07
C ILE A 130 8.14 5.38 -20.36
N THR A 131 7.27 4.81 -21.18
CA THR A 131 7.68 4.17 -22.44
C THR A 131 8.19 5.16 -23.49
N GLU A 132 7.73 6.41 -23.44
CA GLU A 132 8.19 7.47 -24.35
C GLU A 132 9.55 8.04 -23.95
N ARG A 133 9.77 8.31 -22.66
CA ARG A 133 11.01 8.91 -22.15
C ARG A 133 12.13 7.89 -21.95
N TYR A 134 11.77 6.65 -21.66
CA TYR A 134 12.70 5.59 -21.26
C TYR A 134 12.45 4.30 -22.08
N PRO A 135 12.63 4.31 -23.41
CA PRO A 135 12.35 3.14 -24.24
C PRO A 135 13.24 1.92 -23.93
N ASP A 136 14.41 2.15 -23.33
CA ASP A 136 15.43 1.11 -23.10
C ASP A 136 15.39 0.46 -21.70
N VAL A 137 14.43 0.83 -20.83
CA VAL A 137 14.42 0.34 -19.42
C VAL A 137 13.91 -1.09 -19.25
N GLY A 138 13.64 -1.80 -20.36
CA GLY A 138 13.37 -3.23 -20.36
C GLY A 138 12.28 -3.64 -19.36
N GLU A 139 12.64 -4.51 -18.42
CA GLU A 139 11.75 -5.05 -17.39
C GLU A 139 11.08 -3.98 -16.51
N ASP A 140 11.71 -2.80 -16.32
CA ASP A 140 11.13 -1.71 -15.52
C ASP A 140 9.88 -1.09 -16.17
N SER A 141 9.64 -1.37 -17.45
CA SER A 141 8.41 -0.95 -18.16
C SER A 141 7.24 -1.92 -17.99
N VAL A 142 7.45 -3.12 -17.40
CA VAL A 142 6.41 -4.13 -17.19
C VAL A 142 5.22 -3.59 -16.39
N PRO A 143 5.39 -2.89 -15.24
CA PRO A 143 4.25 -2.32 -14.52
C PRO A 143 3.46 -1.32 -15.36
N ALA A 144 4.15 -0.50 -16.15
CA ALA A 144 3.52 0.48 -17.04
C ALA A 144 2.67 -0.19 -18.13
N LEU A 145 3.15 -1.29 -18.71
CA LEU A 145 2.40 -2.08 -19.69
C LEU A 145 1.18 -2.77 -19.05
N LEU A 146 1.33 -3.29 -17.84
CA LEU A 146 0.23 -3.91 -17.08
C LEU A 146 -0.88 -2.90 -16.77
N GLU A 147 -0.53 -1.70 -16.29
CA GLU A 147 -1.49 -0.62 -16.04
C GLU A 147 -2.27 -0.23 -17.29
N ARG A 148 -1.65 -0.28 -18.47
CA ARG A 148 -2.33 0.00 -19.75
C ARG A 148 -3.15 -1.18 -20.28
N GLY A 149 -3.05 -2.36 -19.67
CA GLY A 149 -3.67 -3.60 -20.14
C GLY A 149 -2.94 -4.27 -21.31
N GLU A 150 -1.68 -3.91 -21.57
CA GLU A 150 -0.86 -4.42 -22.68
C GLU A 150 -0.12 -5.71 -22.31
N LEU A 151 -0.88 -6.73 -21.90
CA LEU A 151 -0.35 -7.99 -21.33
C LEU A 151 0.65 -8.72 -22.26
N ALA A 152 0.40 -8.68 -23.58
CA ALA A 152 1.29 -9.33 -24.55
C ALA A 152 2.68 -8.69 -24.59
N GLY A 153 2.75 -7.35 -24.51
CA GLY A 153 4.01 -6.61 -24.45
C GLY A 153 4.74 -6.88 -23.13
N ALA A 154 4.00 -6.84 -22.01
CA ALA A 154 4.57 -7.13 -20.70
C ALA A 154 5.18 -8.54 -20.63
N ASN A 155 4.48 -9.55 -21.16
CA ASN A 155 4.96 -10.93 -21.25
C ASN A 155 6.13 -11.12 -22.22
N ALA A 156 6.23 -10.31 -23.27
CA ALA A 156 7.38 -10.36 -24.16
C ALA A 156 8.66 -9.84 -23.48
N LEU A 157 8.53 -8.86 -22.58
CA LEU A 157 9.66 -8.31 -21.83
C LEU A 157 10.09 -9.20 -20.67
N ASP A 158 9.14 -9.65 -19.84
CA ASP A 158 9.41 -10.55 -18.71
C ASP A 158 8.34 -11.65 -18.62
N PRO A 159 8.52 -12.79 -19.33
CA PRO A 159 7.57 -13.90 -19.34
C PRO A 159 7.51 -14.67 -18.02
N LYS A 160 8.41 -14.39 -17.07
CA LYS A 160 8.45 -15.03 -15.75
C LYS A 160 7.92 -14.11 -14.65
N ASN A 161 7.56 -12.88 -14.99
CA ASN A 161 7.01 -11.93 -14.05
C ASN A 161 5.71 -12.47 -13.44
N SER A 162 5.64 -12.51 -12.11
CA SER A 162 4.47 -13.03 -11.40
C SER A 162 3.20 -12.21 -11.69
N ALA A 163 3.31 -10.89 -11.82
CA ALA A 163 2.19 -10.02 -12.14
C ALA A 163 1.66 -10.23 -13.55
N VAL A 164 2.56 -10.47 -14.51
CA VAL A 164 2.19 -10.79 -15.89
C VAL A 164 1.51 -12.15 -15.98
N LEU A 165 2.12 -13.20 -15.42
CA LEU A 165 1.54 -14.54 -15.40
C LEU A 165 0.15 -14.52 -14.73
N TYR A 166 0.03 -13.82 -13.60
CA TYR A 166 -1.23 -13.64 -12.91
C TYR A 166 -2.27 -12.95 -13.80
N ALA A 167 -1.96 -11.76 -14.34
CA ALA A 167 -2.90 -11.00 -15.17
C ALA A 167 -3.35 -11.73 -16.45
N MET A 168 -2.50 -12.61 -16.99
CA MET A 168 -2.82 -13.47 -18.13
C MET A 168 -3.67 -14.70 -17.74
N GLY A 169 -3.94 -14.94 -16.46
CA GLY A 169 -4.65 -16.12 -15.97
C GLY A 169 -3.80 -17.39 -15.98
N ARG A 170 -2.47 -17.28 -16.07
CA ARG A 170 -1.52 -18.41 -16.05
C ARG A 170 -1.19 -18.80 -14.61
N ILE A 171 -2.23 -19.05 -13.80
CA ILE A 171 -2.08 -19.24 -12.35
C ILE A 171 -1.35 -20.55 -12.03
N ASP A 172 -1.54 -21.61 -12.82
CA ASP A 172 -0.80 -22.87 -12.66
C ASP A 172 0.71 -22.71 -12.91
N ASP A 173 1.10 -21.89 -13.89
CA ASP A 173 2.50 -21.59 -14.16
C ASP A 173 3.13 -20.83 -12.98
N LEU A 174 2.39 -19.88 -12.40
CA LEU A 174 2.80 -19.13 -11.21
C LEU A 174 2.92 -20.03 -9.97
N ALA A 175 1.99 -20.96 -9.79
CA ALA A 175 2.03 -21.96 -8.71
C ALA A 175 3.21 -22.94 -8.85
N SER A 176 3.67 -23.19 -10.07
CA SER A 176 4.77 -24.11 -10.38
C SER A 176 6.16 -23.47 -10.32
N MET A 177 6.27 -22.19 -9.96
CA MET A 177 7.56 -21.51 -9.77
C MET A 177 8.36 -22.15 -8.62
N THR A 178 9.67 -21.87 -8.56
CA THR A 178 10.54 -22.34 -7.48
C THR A 178 11.23 -21.14 -6.81
N PRO A 179 10.87 -20.79 -5.55
CA PRO A 179 9.80 -21.39 -4.74
C PRO A 179 8.40 -21.13 -5.32
N PRO A 180 7.39 -21.96 -4.96
CA PRO A 180 6.03 -21.78 -5.47
C PRO A 180 5.43 -20.46 -4.97
N ASN A 181 4.68 -19.79 -5.85
CA ASN A 181 4.02 -18.55 -5.48
C ASN A 181 2.82 -18.85 -4.56
N LEU A 182 2.90 -18.39 -3.31
CA LEU A 182 1.87 -18.65 -2.30
C LEU A 182 0.49 -18.12 -2.69
N SER A 183 0.44 -16.92 -3.30
CA SER A 183 -0.81 -16.32 -3.75
C SER A 183 -1.49 -17.16 -4.84
N ALA A 184 -0.72 -17.75 -5.76
CA ALA A 184 -1.26 -18.67 -6.76
C ALA A 184 -1.80 -19.97 -6.15
N LEU A 185 -1.09 -20.55 -5.19
CA LEU A 185 -1.59 -21.73 -4.45
C LEU A 185 -2.92 -21.42 -3.74
N ILE A 186 -3.03 -20.25 -3.12
CA ILE A 186 -4.27 -19.78 -2.49
C ILE A 186 -5.40 -19.61 -3.52
N VAL A 187 -5.13 -18.95 -4.65
CA VAL A 187 -6.11 -18.73 -5.74
C VAL A 187 -6.65 -20.05 -6.29
N LEU A 188 -5.79 -21.07 -6.43
CA LEU A 188 -6.14 -22.41 -6.91
C LEU A 188 -6.76 -23.30 -5.82
N ASN A 189 -6.94 -22.79 -4.59
CA ASN A 189 -7.39 -23.55 -3.43
C ASN A 189 -6.50 -24.78 -3.12
N ARG A 190 -5.20 -24.69 -3.43
CA ARG A 190 -4.14 -25.69 -3.15
C ARG A 190 -3.41 -25.34 -1.85
N THR A 191 -4.18 -25.03 -0.80
CA THR A 191 -3.65 -24.53 0.48
C THR A 191 -2.85 -25.57 1.26
N ASP A 192 -3.07 -26.85 0.96
CA ASP A 192 -2.32 -28.00 1.47
C ASP A 192 -0.87 -28.05 0.94
N GLU A 193 -0.62 -27.45 -0.22
CA GLU A 193 0.71 -27.36 -0.83
C GLU A 193 1.56 -26.18 -0.33
N VAL A 194 0.98 -25.31 0.50
CA VAL A 194 1.71 -24.17 1.09
C VAL A 194 2.73 -24.69 2.11
N PRO A 195 4.04 -24.42 1.93
CA PRO A 195 5.08 -24.81 2.87
C PRO A 195 4.79 -24.26 4.28
N GLU A 196 5.25 -24.97 5.31
CA GLU A 196 5.02 -24.57 6.72
C GLU A 196 5.46 -23.12 6.99
N GLN A 197 6.62 -22.72 6.46
CA GLN A 197 7.16 -21.35 6.59
C GLN A 197 6.25 -20.28 5.95
N GLY A 198 5.43 -20.66 4.97
CA GLY A 198 4.47 -19.79 4.30
C GLY A 198 3.11 -19.70 5.00
N ARG A 199 2.85 -20.51 6.05
CA ARG A 199 1.54 -20.53 6.74
C ARG A 199 1.30 -19.34 7.66
N ASP A 200 2.37 -18.63 8.03
CA ASP A 200 2.27 -17.37 8.77
C ASP A 200 2.19 -16.16 7.83
N TYR A 201 2.22 -16.36 6.51
CA TYR A 201 2.00 -15.28 5.54
C TYR A 201 0.57 -14.76 5.64
N TYR A 202 0.41 -13.43 5.71
CA TYR A 202 -0.90 -12.81 5.97
C TYR A 202 -1.97 -13.28 4.96
N MET A 203 -1.67 -13.36 3.66
CA MET A 203 -2.64 -13.82 2.65
C MET A 203 -3.15 -15.23 2.92
N PHE A 204 -2.28 -16.14 3.37
CA PHE A 204 -2.67 -17.50 3.70
C PHE A 204 -3.63 -17.52 4.90
N LEU A 205 -3.30 -16.75 5.95
CA LEU A 205 -4.14 -16.62 7.13
C LEU A 205 -5.50 -16.01 6.79
N LEU A 206 -5.54 -14.97 5.96
CA LEU A 206 -6.78 -14.33 5.50
C LEU A 206 -7.63 -15.28 4.66
N ALA A 207 -7.03 -16.00 3.70
CA ALA A 207 -7.74 -16.93 2.84
C ALA A 207 -8.29 -18.16 3.60
N THR A 208 -7.67 -18.53 4.72
CA THR A 208 -8.12 -19.64 5.58
C THR A 208 -8.99 -19.18 6.75
N GLY A 209 -9.40 -17.91 6.79
CA GLY A 209 -10.29 -17.37 7.81
C GLY A 209 -9.65 -17.16 9.19
N GLN A 210 -8.32 -17.21 9.29
CA GLN A 210 -7.57 -17.01 10.54
C GLN A 210 -7.31 -15.51 10.81
N TYR A 211 -8.36 -14.68 10.77
CA TYR A 211 -8.24 -13.21 10.81
C TYR A 211 -7.58 -12.69 12.09
N GLN A 212 -7.92 -13.26 13.25
CA GLN A 212 -7.31 -12.85 14.53
C GLN A 212 -5.80 -13.12 14.53
N ARG A 213 -5.39 -14.32 14.11
CA ARG A 213 -3.96 -14.67 14.03
C ARG A 213 -3.22 -13.80 13.03
N ALA A 214 -3.84 -13.47 11.89
CA ALA A 214 -3.28 -12.52 10.94
C ALA A 214 -3.05 -11.16 11.60
N TYR A 215 -4.02 -10.67 12.37
CA TYR A 215 -3.90 -9.41 13.11
C TYR A 215 -2.81 -9.45 14.17
N ASP A 216 -2.71 -10.53 14.95
CA ASP A 216 -1.69 -10.65 15.99
C ASP A 216 -0.26 -10.63 15.43
N LEU A 217 -0.06 -11.15 14.20
CA LEU A 217 1.24 -11.20 13.54
C LEU A 217 1.56 -9.98 12.68
N HIS A 218 0.56 -9.41 12.00
CA HIS A 218 0.75 -8.43 10.93
C HIS A 218 -0.12 -7.19 11.07
N GLY A 219 -1.02 -7.12 12.06
CA GLY A 219 -2.00 -6.04 12.20
C GLY A 219 -1.40 -4.66 12.45
N HIS A 220 -0.11 -4.60 12.82
CA HIS A 220 0.66 -3.38 13.06
C HIS A 220 1.65 -3.05 11.93
N ASP A 221 1.77 -3.90 10.92
CA ASP A 221 2.65 -3.69 9.77
C ASP A 221 2.18 -2.50 8.93
N ASN A 222 3.08 -1.60 8.55
CA ASN A 222 2.73 -0.40 7.79
C ASN A 222 2.28 -0.72 6.36
N TYR A 223 2.73 -1.83 5.78
CA TYR A 223 2.38 -2.25 4.44
C TYR A 223 1.13 -3.13 4.42
N PHE A 224 1.05 -4.17 5.24
CA PHE A 224 -0.04 -5.15 5.16
C PHE A 224 -1.04 -5.05 6.31
N GLY A 225 -0.71 -4.33 7.37
CA GLY A 225 -1.53 -4.24 8.56
C GLY A 225 -2.89 -3.60 8.29
N GLY A 226 -2.97 -2.59 7.41
CA GLY A 226 -4.25 -2.02 7.00
C GLY A 226 -5.20 -3.05 6.39
N TYR A 227 -4.66 -3.95 5.55
CA TYR A 227 -5.44 -5.01 4.92
C TYR A 227 -5.92 -6.06 5.92
N VAL A 228 -5.05 -6.47 6.83
CA VAL A 228 -5.35 -7.43 7.90
C VAL A 228 -6.37 -6.87 8.90
N ARG A 229 -6.22 -5.59 9.28
CA ARG A 229 -7.19 -4.88 10.13
C ARG A 229 -8.55 -4.79 9.47
N ALA A 230 -8.61 -4.50 8.16
CA ALA A 230 -9.86 -4.49 7.42
C ALA A 230 -10.52 -5.88 7.37
N ALA A 231 -9.75 -6.95 7.25
CA ALA A 231 -10.27 -8.32 7.28
C ALA A 231 -10.93 -8.67 8.61
N LEU A 232 -10.22 -8.45 9.73
CA LEU A 232 -10.76 -8.70 11.07
C LEU A 232 -11.91 -7.75 11.39
N GLY A 233 -11.81 -6.48 10.98
CA GLY A 233 -12.87 -5.50 11.16
C GLY A 233 -14.15 -5.89 10.42
N LEU A 234 -14.05 -6.43 9.20
CA LEU A 234 -15.18 -6.98 8.47
C LEU A 234 -15.79 -8.18 9.20
N ASP A 235 -14.97 -9.06 9.78
CA ASP A 235 -15.47 -10.21 10.54
C ASP A 235 -16.22 -9.78 11.82
N CYS A 236 -15.66 -8.84 12.58
CA CYS A 236 -16.34 -8.20 13.72
C CYS A 236 -17.65 -7.54 13.28
N TRP A 237 -17.65 -6.86 12.13
CA TRP A 237 -18.84 -6.22 11.60
C TRP A 237 -19.96 -7.23 11.30
N ILE A 238 -19.63 -8.32 10.60
CA ILE A 238 -20.59 -9.38 10.27
C ILE A 238 -21.15 -10.04 11.54
N ALA A 239 -20.33 -10.15 12.59
CA ALA A 239 -20.74 -10.67 13.89
C ALA A 239 -21.57 -9.68 14.73
N GLY A 240 -21.72 -8.43 14.31
CA GLY A 240 -22.45 -7.37 15.02
C GLY A 240 -21.63 -6.58 16.04
N ASP A 241 -20.33 -6.84 16.17
CA ASP A 241 -19.41 -6.05 17.02
C ASP A 241 -18.90 -4.83 16.24
N HIS A 242 -19.80 -3.88 16.00
CA HIS A 242 -19.52 -2.69 15.19
C HIS A 242 -18.51 -1.74 15.84
N ASP A 243 -18.42 -1.71 17.18
CA ASP A 243 -17.47 -0.83 17.87
C ASP A 243 -16.03 -1.31 17.69
N ARG A 244 -15.79 -2.62 17.84
CA ARG A 244 -14.49 -3.21 17.53
C ARG A 244 -14.15 -3.07 16.06
N ALA A 245 -15.12 -3.28 15.17
CA ALA A 245 -14.92 -3.09 13.73
C ALA A 245 -14.48 -1.65 13.40
N ARG A 246 -15.13 -0.63 13.98
CA ARG A 246 -14.75 0.79 13.82
C ARG A 246 -13.32 1.06 14.28
N ALA A 247 -12.92 0.51 15.43
CA ALA A 247 -11.55 0.66 15.93
C ALA A 247 -10.52 0.04 14.97
N LEU A 248 -10.82 -1.12 14.38
CA LEU A 248 -9.96 -1.78 13.40
C LEU A 248 -9.91 -1.05 12.05
N PHE A 249 -11.01 -0.43 11.63
CA PHE A 249 -11.08 0.36 10.40
C PHE A 249 -10.41 1.73 10.48
N ALA A 250 -10.09 2.21 11.69
CA ALA A 250 -9.43 3.49 11.86
C ALA A 250 -8.09 3.50 11.10
N PRO A 251 -7.83 4.51 10.26
CA PRO A 251 -6.57 4.60 9.54
C PRO A 251 -5.42 4.82 10.53
N ASP A 252 -4.26 4.30 10.18
CA ASP A 252 -3.02 4.69 10.86
C ASP A 252 -2.74 6.17 10.52
N PRO A 253 -2.57 7.07 11.52
CA PRO A 253 -2.29 8.48 11.27
C PRO A 253 -0.99 8.74 10.49
N ILE A 254 0.00 7.86 10.62
CA ILE A 254 1.31 8.01 9.97
C ILE A 254 1.21 7.60 8.50
N HIS A 255 0.41 6.57 8.21
CA HIS A 255 0.38 5.91 6.91
C HIS A 255 -0.98 5.99 6.21
N GLU A 256 -1.82 6.99 6.54
CA GLU A 256 -3.22 7.14 6.11
C GLU A 256 -3.45 6.74 4.63
N PHE A 257 -2.48 7.03 3.75
CA PHE A 257 -2.59 6.80 2.30
C PHE A 257 -1.70 5.67 1.72
N ARG A 258 -0.83 5.06 2.52
CA ARG A 258 0.06 3.96 2.10
C ARG A 258 -0.04 2.71 2.97
N ASN A 259 -1.14 2.58 3.73
CA ASN A 259 -1.48 1.45 4.60
C ASN A 259 -1.56 0.05 3.92
N GLY A 260 -1.13 -0.07 2.66
CA GLY A 260 -1.20 -1.18 1.69
C GLY A 260 -2.51 -1.98 1.64
N CYS A 261 -3.56 -1.48 2.29
CA CYS A 261 -4.92 -1.89 2.11
C CYS A 261 -5.37 -1.52 0.68
N PRO A 262 -5.96 -2.45 -0.08
CA PRO A 262 -6.55 -2.16 -1.38
C PRO A 262 -7.47 -0.94 -1.33
N CYS A 263 -7.36 -0.08 -2.35
CA CYS A 263 -8.11 1.19 -2.41
C CYS A 263 -9.63 0.99 -2.37
N ASP A 264 -10.14 -0.11 -2.94
CA ASP A 264 -11.57 -0.45 -2.94
C ASP A 264 -12.08 -0.70 -1.51
N ILE A 265 -11.24 -1.25 -0.64
CA ILE A 265 -11.59 -1.51 0.76
C ILE A 265 -11.61 -0.20 1.53
N THR A 266 -10.51 0.56 1.47
CA THR A 266 -10.34 1.80 2.24
C THR A 266 -11.33 2.89 1.84
N TYR A 267 -11.60 3.05 0.54
CA TYR A 267 -12.33 4.21 0.02
C TYR A 267 -13.75 3.91 -0.46
N ALA A 268 -14.19 2.65 -0.40
CA ALA A 268 -15.57 2.29 -0.72
C ALA A 268 -16.17 1.32 0.31
N MET A 269 -15.54 0.18 0.59
CA MET A 269 -16.08 -0.81 1.54
C MET A 269 -16.22 -0.26 2.96
N ILE A 270 -15.14 0.26 3.54
CA ILE A 270 -15.13 0.76 4.93
C ILE A 270 -16.11 1.94 5.11
N PRO A 271 -16.06 3.01 4.29
CA PRO A 271 -17.03 4.11 4.41
C PRO A 271 -18.47 3.64 4.26
N PHE A 272 -18.73 2.66 3.39
CA PHE A 272 -20.04 2.07 3.24
C PHE A 272 -20.52 1.30 4.48
N LEU A 273 -19.66 0.47 5.07
CA LEU A 273 -19.97 -0.19 6.34
C LEU A 273 -20.27 0.83 7.43
N LEU A 274 -19.41 1.84 7.61
CA LEU A 274 -19.61 2.90 8.59
C LEU A 274 -20.95 3.63 8.39
N GLU A 275 -21.30 3.97 7.15
CA GLU A 275 -22.60 4.57 6.81
C GLU A 275 -23.78 3.66 7.15
N LEU A 276 -23.68 2.35 6.88
CA LEU A 276 -24.69 1.36 7.29
C LEU A 276 -24.85 1.31 8.81
N GLY A 277 -23.76 1.50 9.56
CA GLY A 277 -23.77 1.58 11.03
C GLY A 277 -24.18 2.94 11.59
N GLY A 278 -24.69 3.85 10.76
CA GLY A 278 -25.23 5.15 11.16
C GLY A 278 -24.28 6.34 11.03
N ASP A 279 -23.02 6.15 10.64
CA ASP A 279 -22.08 7.25 10.41
C ASP A 279 -22.30 7.89 9.03
N ARG A 280 -23.25 8.84 8.98
CA ARG A 280 -23.65 9.52 7.74
C ARG A 280 -22.54 10.34 7.10
N ASP A 281 -21.49 10.68 7.86
CA ASP A 281 -20.38 11.50 7.40
C ASP A 281 -19.21 10.67 6.84
N ALA A 282 -19.29 9.34 6.87
CA ALA A 282 -18.22 8.46 6.41
C ALA A 282 -17.77 8.74 4.96
N PHE A 283 -18.71 8.84 4.02
CA PHE A 283 -18.41 9.23 2.64
C PHE A 283 -18.06 10.72 2.48
N PRO A 284 -18.83 11.68 3.03
CA PRO A 284 -18.44 13.09 3.01
C PRO A 284 -17.00 13.36 3.47
N ARG A 285 -16.55 12.72 4.56
CA ARG A 285 -15.16 12.86 5.05
C ARG A 285 -14.13 12.46 4.00
N ILE A 286 -14.31 11.32 3.33
CA ILE A 286 -13.39 10.90 2.27
C ILE A 286 -13.51 11.78 1.01
N PHE A 287 -14.69 12.34 0.72
CA PHE A 287 -14.86 13.25 -0.41
C PHE A 287 -14.06 14.54 -0.20
N THR A 288 -14.19 15.16 0.98
CA THR A 288 -13.43 16.36 1.38
C THR A 288 -11.93 16.08 1.39
N ALA A 289 -11.52 14.92 1.91
CA ALA A 289 -10.13 14.49 1.91
C ALA A 289 -9.51 14.53 0.49
N PHE A 290 -10.24 14.09 -0.53
CA PHE A 290 -9.79 14.07 -1.93
C PHE A 290 -10.03 15.37 -2.71
N GLU A 291 -10.43 16.46 -2.04
CA GLU A 291 -10.42 17.80 -2.64
C GLU A 291 -9.01 18.39 -2.70
N ASP A 292 -8.07 17.89 -1.88
CA ASP A 292 -6.65 18.22 -1.99
C ASP A 292 -6.09 17.69 -3.33
N PRO A 293 -5.62 18.58 -4.23
CA PRO A 293 -5.08 18.19 -5.53
C PRO A 293 -3.89 17.22 -5.44
N LYS A 294 -3.14 17.23 -4.33
CA LYS A 294 -2.01 16.30 -4.13
C LYS A 294 -2.48 14.85 -4.06
N ARG A 295 -3.67 14.61 -3.51
CA ARG A 295 -4.21 13.25 -3.32
C ARG A 295 -4.74 12.64 -4.60
N ARG A 296 -4.99 13.43 -5.64
CA ARG A 296 -5.42 12.94 -6.95
C ARG A 296 -4.44 11.92 -7.51
N TRP A 297 -3.14 12.19 -7.38
CA TRP A 297 -2.08 11.48 -8.09
C TRP A 297 -1.56 10.25 -7.36
N MET A 298 -2.18 9.85 -6.25
CA MET A 298 -1.72 8.71 -5.46
C MET A 298 -2.17 7.40 -6.07
N LEU A 299 -1.31 6.36 -5.98
CA LEU A 299 -1.64 4.98 -6.34
C LEU A 299 -2.29 4.84 -7.73
N ALA A 300 -1.64 5.42 -8.73
CA ALA A 300 -2.11 5.52 -10.12
C ALA A 300 -3.50 6.15 -10.26
N GLN A 301 -3.84 7.08 -9.37
CA GLN A 301 -5.13 7.77 -9.26
C GLN A 301 -6.31 6.86 -8.91
N LYS A 302 -6.09 5.58 -8.53
CA LYS A 302 -7.17 4.64 -8.21
C LYS A 302 -8.09 5.15 -7.09
N PRO A 303 -7.57 5.63 -5.93
CA PRO A 303 -8.41 6.17 -4.88
C PRO A 303 -9.28 7.34 -5.37
N TRP A 304 -8.70 8.28 -6.11
CA TRP A 304 -9.43 9.43 -6.63
C TRP A 304 -10.59 9.02 -7.54
N HIS A 305 -10.40 8.02 -8.41
CA HIS A 305 -11.46 7.51 -9.27
C HIS A 305 -12.60 6.85 -8.48
N ILE A 306 -12.26 5.99 -7.50
CA ILE A 306 -13.25 5.34 -6.62
C ILE A 306 -14.08 6.39 -5.86
N VAL A 307 -13.39 7.33 -5.20
CA VAL A 307 -14.00 8.38 -4.40
C VAL A 307 -14.86 9.30 -5.27
N SER A 308 -14.35 9.72 -6.43
CA SER A 308 -15.08 10.58 -7.37
C SER A 308 -16.30 9.89 -7.99
N TYR A 309 -16.23 8.58 -8.23
CA TYR A 309 -17.37 7.78 -8.66
C TYR A 309 -18.48 7.78 -7.60
N HIS A 310 -18.13 7.50 -6.34
CA HIS A 310 -19.10 7.51 -5.23
C HIS A 310 -19.66 8.90 -4.90
N ALA A 311 -18.93 9.96 -5.25
CA ALA A 311 -19.39 11.34 -5.18
C ALA A 311 -20.28 11.75 -6.37
N GLY A 312 -20.53 10.85 -7.34
CA GLY A 312 -21.32 11.13 -8.54
C GLY A 312 -20.62 12.04 -9.55
N ARG A 313 -19.30 12.23 -9.44
CA ARG A 313 -18.49 13.10 -10.31
C ARG A 313 -18.01 12.37 -11.57
N LEU A 314 -17.99 11.03 -11.55
CA LEU A 314 -17.60 10.20 -12.69
C LEU A 314 -18.74 9.31 -13.15
N THR A 315 -18.85 9.13 -14.46
CA THR A 315 -19.66 8.07 -15.09
C THR A 315 -18.91 6.74 -15.12
N ASP A 316 -19.60 5.65 -15.44
CA ASP A 316 -18.99 4.34 -15.70
C ASP A 316 -17.88 4.42 -16.76
N GLN A 317 -18.13 5.15 -17.85
CA GLN A 317 -17.14 5.32 -18.92
C GLN A 317 -15.89 6.07 -18.42
N GLN A 318 -16.06 7.09 -17.58
CA GLN A 318 -14.94 7.83 -17.01
C GLN A 318 -14.15 7.00 -15.99
N MET A 319 -14.83 6.18 -15.20
CA MET A 319 -14.18 5.21 -14.30
C MET A 319 -13.34 4.20 -15.08
N LEU A 320 -13.82 3.70 -16.21
CA LEU A 320 -13.07 2.77 -17.07
C LEU A 320 -11.94 3.45 -17.86
N ALA A 321 -12.04 4.76 -18.11
CA ALA A 321 -11.04 5.55 -18.82
C ALA A 321 -9.88 6.02 -17.92
N GLN A 322 -9.80 5.54 -16.68
CA GLN A 322 -8.71 5.84 -15.76
C GLN A 322 -7.36 5.34 -16.27
N ALA A 323 -6.28 5.90 -15.72
CA ALA A 323 -4.91 5.57 -16.08
C ALA A 323 -4.58 4.09 -15.85
N ASP A 324 -4.82 3.59 -14.63
CA ASP A 324 -4.67 2.18 -14.29
C ASP A 324 -5.90 1.38 -14.72
N LYS A 325 -5.81 0.80 -15.91
CA LYS A 325 -6.85 -0.05 -16.51
C LYS A 325 -6.84 -1.47 -15.95
N LEU A 326 -5.78 -1.86 -15.25
CA LEU A 326 -5.67 -3.19 -14.68
C LEU A 326 -6.79 -3.37 -13.64
N PHE A 327 -7.68 -4.34 -13.88
CA PHE A 327 -8.85 -4.64 -13.04
C PHE A 327 -9.90 -3.51 -12.94
N ALA A 328 -9.86 -2.49 -13.82
CA ALA A 328 -10.80 -1.36 -13.76
C ALA A 328 -12.27 -1.80 -13.88
N GLU A 329 -12.55 -2.83 -14.68
CA GLU A 329 -13.90 -3.41 -14.81
C GLU A 329 -14.40 -4.00 -13.48
N SER A 330 -13.54 -4.74 -12.77
CA SER A 330 -13.92 -5.32 -11.49
C SER A 330 -14.17 -4.27 -10.41
N ARG A 331 -13.36 -3.21 -10.41
CA ARG A 331 -13.53 -2.05 -9.53
C ARG A 331 -14.83 -1.30 -9.85
N LEU A 332 -15.15 -1.11 -11.12
CA LEU A 332 -16.43 -0.53 -11.53
C LEU A 332 -17.62 -1.35 -11.02
N LEU A 333 -17.61 -2.68 -11.20
CA LEU A 333 -18.68 -3.54 -10.70
C LEU A 333 -18.84 -3.43 -9.18
N PHE A 334 -17.73 -3.40 -8.45
CA PHE A 334 -17.75 -3.19 -7.01
C PHE A 334 -18.36 -1.84 -6.62
N SER A 335 -17.85 -0.74 -7.19
CA SER A 335 -18.32 0.61 -6.90
C SER A 335 -19.78 0.82 -7.30
N ARG A 336 -20.24 0.23 -8.42
CA ARG A 336 -21.65 0.24 -8.81
C ARG A 336 -22.54 -0.49 -7.82
N GLY A 337 -22.08 -1.64 -7.32
CA GLY A 337 -22.77 -2.41 -6.28
C GLY A 337 -23.03 -1.55 -5.04
N VAL A 338 -21.96 -0.98 -4.49
CA VAL A 338 -22.00 -0.09 -3.32
C VAL A 338 -22.87 1.15 -3.59
N ALA A 339 -22.69 1.82 -4.74
CA ALA A 339 -23.47 3.03 -5.07
C ALA A 339 -24.97 2.75 -5.24
N SER A 340 -25.33 1.63 -5.86
CA SER A 340 -26.73 1.22 -6.03
C SER A 340 -27.38 0.88 -4.70
N GLU A 341 -26.65 0.21 -3.82
CA GLU A 341 -27.13 -0.14 -2.49
C GLU A 341 -27.37 1.09 -1.63
N ARG A 342 -26.42 2.04 -1.60
CA ARG A 342 -26.58 3.33 -0.93
C ARG A 342 -27.78 4.12 -1.44
N ALA A 343 -28.09 3.99 -2.73
CA ALA A 343 -29.23 4.65 -3.36
C ALA A 343 -30.56 3.89 -3.19
N GLY A 344 -30.62 2.83 -2.37
CA GLY A 344 -31.84 2.05 -2.13
C GLY A 344 -32.26 1.19 -3.33
N ARG A 345 -31.32 0.78 -4.19
CA ARG A 345 -31.56 -0.11 -5.35
C ARG A 345 -30.91 -1.48 -5.15
N PRO A 346 -31.47 -2.35 -4.28
CA PRO A 346 -30.86 -3.61 -3.91
C PRO A 346 -30.72 -4.60 -5.07
N ALA A 347 -31.66 -4.62 -6.02
CA ALA A 347 -31.60 -5.50 -7.20
C ALA A 347 -30.42 -5.16 -8.12
N ASP A 348 -30.14 -3.86 -8.34
CA ASP A 348 -28.98 -3.41 -9.11
C ASP A 348 -27.68 -3.74 -8.38
N ALA A 349 -27.63 -3.53 -7.06
CA ALA A 349 -26.48 -3.87 -6.24
C ALA A 349 -26.15 -5.37 -6.33
N LEU A 350 -27.17 -6.21 -6.17
CA LEU A 350 -27.06 -7.67 -6.22
C LEU A 350 -26.57 -8.16 -7.60
N ARG A 351 -27.07 -7.57 -8.70
CA ARG A 351 -26.58 -7.85 -10.06
C ARG A 351 -25.08 -7.57 -10.16
N ASP A 352 -24.64 -6.40 -9.73
CA ASP A 352 -23.26 -5.95 -9.94
C ASP A 352 -22.28 -6.70 -9.00
N TYR A 353 -22.68 -7.02 -7.76
CA TYR A 353 -21.93 -7.90 -6.85
C TYR A 353 -21.79 -9.33 -7.38
N ARG A 354 -22.88 -9.94 -7.89
CA ARG A 354 -22.83 -11.28 -8.51
C ARG A 354 -21.96 -11.28 -9.76
N ALA A 355 -22.08 -10.25 -10.61
CA ALA A 355 -21.24 -10.09 -11.79
C ALA A 355 -19.76 -9.97 -11.42
N ARG A 356 -19.43 -9.24 -10.34
CA ARG A 356 -18.06 -9.21 -9.81
C ARG A 356 -17.60 -10.60 -9.42
N LEU A 357 -18.30 -11.33 -8.55
CA LEU A 357 -17.82 -12.66 -8.09
C LEU A 357 -17.75 -13.71 -9.21
N ALA A 358 -18.59 -13.58 -10.25
CA ALA A 358 -18.54 -14.46 -11.42
C ALA A 358 -17.31 -14.22 -12.31
N MET A 359 -16.64 -13.07 -12.16
CA MET A 359 -15.44 -12.75 -12.91
C MET A 359 -14.26 -13.65 -12.47
N PRO A 360 -13.45 -14.18 -13.40
CA PRO A 360 -12.25 -14.94 -13.05
C PRO A 360 -11.36 -14.16 -12.08
N MET A 361 -10.77 -14.83 -11.08
CA MET A 361 -10.03 -14.15 -10.01
C MET A 361 -8.93 -13.23 -10.54
N TRP A 362 -8.20 -13.67 -11.56
CA TRP A 362 -7.15 -12.86 -12.20
C TRP A 362 -7.65 -11.64 -12.98
N LYS A 363 -8.95 -11.50 -13.21
CA LYS A 363 -9.55 -10.28 -13.75
C LYS A 363 -10.11 -9.38 -12.64
N ARG A 364 -10.30 -9.91 -11.43
CA ARG A 364 -10.85 -9.17 -10.29
C ARG A 364 -9.84 -8.29 -9.57
N GLY A 365 -8.56 -8.66 -9.67
CA GLY A 365 -7.48 -8.13 -8.86
C GLY A 365 -6.52 -9.23 -8.48
N TRP A 366 -5.46 -8.89 -7.78
CA TRP A 366 -4.76 -9.86 -6.93
C TRP A 366 -5.76 -10.53 -5.98
N PRO A 367 -5.52 -11.77 -5.50
CA PRO A 367 -6.45 -12.43 -4.60
C PRO A 367 -6.80 -11.50 -3.45
N ASP A 368 -8.09 -11.21 -3.29
CA ASP A 368 -8.59 -10.26 -2.30
C ASP A 368 -9.68 -10.93 -1.44
N PRO A 369 -9.29 -11.82 -0.50
CA PRO A 369 -10.24 -12.52 0.36
C PRO A 369 -11.15 -11.58 1.17
N VAL A 370 -10.71 -10.36 1.48
CA VAL A 370 -11.51 -9.40 2.25
C VAL A 370 -12.65 -8.86 1.40
N LEU A 371 -12.34 -8.35 0.21
CA LEU A 371 -13.35 -7.79 -0.69
C LEU A 371 -14.30 -8.88 -1.19
N ASP A 372 -13.79 -10.07 -1.49
CA ASP A 372 -14.62 -11.22 -1.89
C ASP A 372 -15.56 -11.65 -0.76
N ARG A 373 -15.08 -11.71 0.48
CA ARG A 373 -15.91 -11.99 1.66
C ARG A 373 -16.99 -10.93 1.85
N PHE A 374 -16.64 -9.65 1.72
CA PHE A 374 -17.61 -8.55 1.82
C PHE A 374 -18.71 -8.69 0.78
N VAL A 375 -18.35 -8.90 -0.49
CA VAL A 375 -19.32 -9.03 -1.59
C VAL A 375 -20.21 -10.25 -1.38
N ALA A 376 -19.64 -11.40 -0.99
CA ALA A 376 -20.41 -12.60 -0.68
C ALA A 376 -21.41 -12.37 0.48
N TRP A 377 -20.97 -11.68 1.54
CA TRP A 377 -21.84 -11.31 2.66
C TRP A 377 -22.97 -10.36 2.22
N ARG A 378 -22.68 -9.32 1.41
CA ARG A 378 -23.73 -8.42 0.89
C ARG A 378 -24.76 -9.16 0.04
N ILE A 379 -24.33 -10.08 -0.83
CA ILE A 379 -25.24 -10.92 -1.62
C ILE A 379 -26.18 -11.71 -0.71
N ALA A 380 -25.67 -12.30 0.37
CA ALA A 380 -26.49 -13.04 1.34
C ALA A 380 -27.49 -12.14 2.08
N GLN A 381 -27.11 -10.90 2.40
CA GLN A 381 -27.96 -9.93 3.11
C GLN A 381 -29.05 -9.30 2.23
N LEU A 382 -28.77 -9.09 0.94
CA LEU A 382 -29.72 -8.49 0.00
C LEU A 382 -30.74 -9.49 -0.55
N GLY A 383 -30.50 -10.80 -0.37
CA GLY A 383 -31.45 -11.88 -0.69
C GLY A 383 -31.36 -12.43 -2.12
N PRO A 384 -32.20 -13.44 -2.46
CA PRO A 384 -32.41 -13.94 -3.81
C PRO A 384 -32.83 -12.86 -4.81
#